data_AF-A0A816FTW8-F1
#
_entry.id   AF-A0A816FTW8-F1
#
_cell.length_a   1.000
_cell.length_b   1.000
_cell.length_c   1.000
_cell.angle_alpha   90.00
_cell.angle_beta   90.00
_cell.angle_gamma   90.00
#
_symmetry.space_group_name_H-M   'P 1'
#
loop_
_entity.id
_entity.type
_entity.pdbx_description
1 polymer ?
#
loop_
_entity_poly.entity_id
_entity_poly.type
_entity_poly.pdbx_seq_one_letter_code
_entity_poly.pdbx_strand_id
1 'polypeptide(L)'
;MEQDEKLQDIFIINVGALLPRNECQIQIMYVTELDLVSRNKIRFIVSTTIAPRCNQSFGGISSPASTQAKYVQSVPYTIDFQCQIDKLHGEIKSVSSSSHSIAIQFNDDTYSITFDQKNTFMDR
;
A
#
# COMPACT_ATOMS: atom_id res chain seq x y z
N MET A 1 14.58 -11.34 20.71
CA MET A 1 15.33 -10.18 20.19
C MET A 1 15.26 -10.11 18.67
N GLU A 2 15.55 -11.17 17.90
CA GLU A 2 15.45 -11.13 16.41
C GLU A 2 14.02 -11.01 15.84
N GLN A 3 12.99 -11.30 16.64
CA GLN A 3 11.60 -11.28 16.17
C GLN A 3 10.96 -9.88 16.25
N ASP A 4 11.42 -9.04 17.18
CA ASP A 4 10.94 -7.65 17.33
C ASP A 4 11.53 -6.72 16.26
N GLU A 5 12.76 -6.97 15.81
CA GLU A 5 13.38 -6.19 14.71
C GLU A 5 12.67 -6.38 13.36
N LYS A 6 12.05 -7.54 13.13
CA LYS A 6 11.31 -7.83 11.88
C LYS A 6 9.92 -7.22 11.80
N LEU A 7 9.39 -6.66 12.89
CA LEU A 7 8.01 -6.14 12.94
C LEU A 7 7.92 -4.63 12.69
N GLN A 8 9.04 -3.92 12.51
CA GLN A 8 9.04 -2.45 12.45
C GLN A 8 8.14 -1.87 11.35
N ASP A 9 7.90 -2.62 10.26
CA ASP A 9 7.08 -2.15 9.12
C ASP A 9 5.67 -2.75 9.08
N ILE A 10 5.21 -3.43 10.14
CA ILE A 10 3.85 -4.00 10.19
C ILE A 10 2.93 -3.13 11.03
N PHE A 11 2.02 -2.43 10.34
CA PHE A 11 0.92 -1.73 10.99
C PHE A 11 -0.26 -2.66 11.22
N ILE A 12 -0.63 -2.87 12.48
CA ILE A 12 -1.78 -3.70 12.88
C ILE A 12 -2.90 -2.81 13.39
N ILE A 13 -4.09 -2.92 12.78
CA ILE A 13 -5.29 -2.21 13.18
C ILE A 13 -6.38 -3.22 13.50
N ASN A 14 -6.93 -3.14 14.71
CA ASN A 14 -8.10 -3.90 15.13
C ASN A 14 -9.34 -3.04 14.96
N VAL A 15 -10.13 -3.33 13.92
CA VAL A 15 -11.45 -2.73 13.77
C VAL A 15 -12.43 -3.53 14.62
N GLY A 16 -13.19 -2.84 15.47
CA GLY A 16 -14.22 -3.44 16.30
C GLY A 16 -15.40 -3.99 15.48
N ALA A 17 -16.55 -4.17 16.12
CA ALA A 17 -17.75 -4.67 15.44
C ALA A 17 -18.28 -3.65 14.40
N LEU A 18 -17.81 -3.77 13.15
CA LEU A 18 -18.35 -3.04 12.01
C LEU A 18 -19.74 -3.61 11.69
N LEU A 19 -20.78 -2.78 11.83
CA LEU A 19 -22.14 -3.20 11.53
C LEU A 19 -22.29 -3.59 10.06
N PRO A 20 -23.21 -4.52 9.72
CA PRO A 20 -23.46 -4.89 8.33
C PRO A 20 -23.77 -3.66 7.47
N ARG A 21 -23.18 -3.59 6.28
CA ARG A 21 -23.33 -2.48 5.31
C ARG A 21 -22.75 -1.14 5.74
N ASN A 22 -22.04 -1.08 6.87
CA ASN A 22 -21.25 0.08 7.23
C ASN A 22 -19.82 -0.07 6.68
N GLU A 23 -19.20 1.06 6.37
CA GLU A 23 -17.84 1.12 5.86
C GLU A 23 -16.90 1.64 6.96
N CYS A 24 -15.66 1.16 6.95
CA CYS A 24 -14.59 1.65 7.80
C CYS A 24 -13.44 2.11 6.91
N GLN A 25 -13.08 3.39 7.00
CA GLN A 25 -11.93 3.94 6.33
C GLN A 25 -10.74 3.93 7.28
N ILE A 26 -9.63 3.35 6.83
CA ILE A 26 -8.36 3.35 7.53
C ILE A 26 -7.42 4.30 6.78
N GLN A 27 -6.80 5.23 7.50
CA GLN A 27 -5.80 6.15 6.96
C GLN A 27 -4.51 6.03 7.77
N ILE A 28 -3.40 5.78 7.09
CA ILE A 28 -2.06 5.75 7.68
C ILE A 28 -1.25 6.87 7.01
N MET A 29 -0.65 7.73 7.83
CA MET A 29 0.23 8.82 7.38
C MET A 29 1.57 8.65 8.05
N TYR A 30 2.64 8.70 7.28
CA TYR A 30 4.00 8.57 7.78
C TYR A 30 4.97 9.33 6.87
N VAL A 31 6.17 9.54 7.39
CA VAL A 31 7.31 10.10 6.66
C VAL A 31 8.40 9.04 6.68
N THR A 32 9.07 8.84 5.54
CA THR A 32 10.19 7.92 5.42
C THR A 32 11.30 8.57 4.60
N GLU A 33 12.54 8.22 4.90
CA GLU A 33 13.67 8.56 4.05
C GLU A 33 13.68 7.65 2.81
N LEU A 34 14.21 8.16 1.69
CA LEU A 34 14.34 7.39 0.45
C LEU A 34 15.73 6.80 0.34
N ASP A 35 15.80 5.50 0.07
CA ASP A 35 17.06 4.79 -0.08
C ASP A 35 17.77 5.13 -1.40
N LEU A 36 19.06 5.46 -1.28
CA LEU A 36 19.96 5.58 -2.42
C LEU A 36 20.48 4.19 -2.81
N VAL A 37 19.84 3.55 -3.79
CA VAL A 37 20.19 2.20 -4.25
C VAL A 37 21.49 2.18 -5.06
N SER A 38 21.78 3.27 -5.75
CA SER A 38 23.07 3.50 -6.42
C SER A 38 23.33 5.00 -6.51
N ARG A 39 24.54 5.42 -6.91
CA ARG A 39 24.96 6.83 -6.95
C ARG A 39 23.92 7.80 -7.53
N ASN A 40 23.11 7.36 -8.49
CA ASN A 40 22.15 8.20 -9.22
C ASN A 40 20.72 7.63 -9.21
N LYS A 41 20.40 6.71 -8.29
CA LYS A 41 19.08 6.07 -8.24
C LYS A 41 18.56 5.99 -6.81
N ILE A 42 17.45 6.68 -6.57
CA ILE A 42 16.64 6.54 -5.36
C ILE A 42 15.53 5.52 -5.60
N ARG A 43 15.03 4.89 -4.53
CA ARG A 43 13.90 3.98 -4.59
C ARG A 43 12.93 4.27 -3.46
N PHE A 44 11.66 4.39 -3.83
CA PHE A 44 10.54 4.33 -2.92
C PHE A 44 9.93 2.93 -2.98
N ILE A 45 9.68 2.32 -1.82
CA ILE A 45 8.99 1.04 -1.70
C ILE A 45 7.79 1.26 -0.78
N VAL A 46 6.61 0.87 -1.26
CA VAL A 46 5.40 0.79 -0.46
C VAL A 46 4.91 -0.64 -0.50
N SER A 47 4.63 -1.22 0.67
CA SER A 47 4.03 -2.55 0.73
C SER A 47 2.59 -2.46 0.27
N THR A 48 2.25 -3.22 -0.77
CA THR A 48 0.87 -3.34 -1.26
C THR A 48 0.19 -4.58 -0.69
N THR A 49 0.75 -5.22 0.33
CA THR A 49 0.16 -6.42 0.94
C THR A 49 -0.79 -6.03 2.07
N ILE A 50 -2.08 -6.27 1.87
CA ILE A 50 -3.06 -6.26 2.96
C ILE A 50 -3.46 -7.69 3.30
N ALA A 51 -3.50 -8.01 4.59
CA ALA A 51 -3.92 -9.32 5.10
C ALA A 51 -5.18 -9.16 5.95
N PRO A 52 -6.35 -8.83 5.36
CA PRO A 52 -7.58 -8.65 6.12
C PRO A 52 -7.98 -9.96 6.79
N ARG A 53 -8.09 -9.94 8.12
CA ARG A 53 -8.54 -11.08 8.93
C ARG A 53 -10.00 -10.92 9.31
N CYS A 54 -10.85 -10.56 8.34
CA CYS A 54 -12.29 -10.42 8.52
C CYS A 54 -12.99 -11.73 8.16
N ASN A 55 -13.80 -12.25 9.08
CA ASN A 55 -14.58 -13.47 8.88
C ASN A 55 -16.00 -13.11 8.40
N GLN A 56 -16.20 -13.09 7.08
CA GLN A 56 -17.49 -12.74 6.48
C GLN A 56 -18.60 -13.79 6.72
N SER A 57 -18.26 -15.00 7.19
CA SER A 57 -19.23 -16.10 7.37
C SER A 57 -19.98 -16.09 8.70
N PHE A 58 -19.64 -15.22 9.65
CA PHE A 58 -20.29 -15.18 10.96
C PHE A 58 -20.98 -13.85 11.16
N GLY A 59 -22.25 -13.78 10.76
CA GLY A 59 -23.15 -12.72 11.15
C GLY A 59 -23.49 -12.84 12.64
N GLY A 60 -22.66 -12.25 13.51
CA GLY A 60 -22.98 -12.21 14.94
C GLY A 60 -21.80 -11.83 15.83
N ILE A 61 -22.09 -11.06 16.87
CA ILE A 61 -21.18 -10.56 17.92
C ILE A 61 -20.62 -11.72 18.80
N SER A 62 -21.01 -12.97 18.54
CA SER A 62 -20.91 -14.08 19.50
C SER A 62 -19.60 -14.87 19.48
N SER A 63 -18.59 -14.48 18.71
CA SER A 63 -17.26 -15.11 18.79
C SER A 63 -16.16 -14.15 18.32
N PRO A 64 -14.98 -14.10 18.98
CA PRO A 64 -13.83 -13.41 18.43
C PRO A 64 -13.61 -13.91 17.00
N ALA A 65 -13.41 -13.00 16.05
CA ALA A 65 -13.02 -13.40 14.71
C ALA A 65 -11.82 -14.35 14.83
N SER A 66 -11.98 -15.59 14.36
CA SER A 66 -10.88 -16.55 14.31
C SER A 66 -9.68 -15.86 13.65
N THR A 67 -8.53 -15.85 14.33
CA THR A 67 -7.28 -15.29 13.82
C THR A 67 -6.69 -16.11 12.68
N GLN A 68 -7.33 -17.23 12.33
CA GLN A 68 -6.91 -18.16 11.31
C GLN A 68 -7.28 -17.59 9.93
N ALA A 69 -6.33 -16.87 9.33
CA ALA A 69 -6.45 -16.37 7.97
C ALA A 69 -6.62 -17.56 7.00
N LYS A 70 -7.75 -17.60 6.30
CA LYS A 70 -7.90 -18.50 5.14
C LYS A 70 -7.23 -17.84 3.95
N TYR A 71 -6.38 -18.60 3.25
CA TYR A 71 -5.86 -18.17 1.97
C TYR A 71 -7.03 -18.01 0.99
N VAL A 72 -7.20 -16.80 0.45
CA VAL A 72 -8.21 -16.50 -0.57
C VAL A 72 -7.49 -16.18 -1.87
N GLN A 73 -7.73 -16.97 -2.90
CA GLN A 73 -7.00 -16.88 -4.17
C GLN A 73 -7.43 -15.66 -5.01
N SER A 74 -8.65 -15.16 -4.84
CA SER A 74 -9.12 -13.96 -5.53
C SER A 74 -9.95 -13.11 -4.59
N VAL A 75 -9.49 -11.88 -4.39
CA VAL A 75 -10.18 -10.85 -3.63
C VAL A 75 -10.31 -9.63 -4.53
N PRO A 76 -11.43 -8.89 -4.49
CA PRO A 76 -11.69 -7.77 -5.40
C PRO A 76 -10.95 -6.49 -4.98
N TYR A 77 -9.81 -6.62 -4.28
CA TYR A 77 -9.07 -5.47 -3.77
C TYR A 77 -8.26 -4.85 -4.90
N THR A 78 -8.49 -3.56 -5.11
CA THR A 78 -7.72 -2.73 -6.03
C THR A 78 -6.88 -1.75 -5.24
N ILE A 79 -5.84 -1.24 -5.87
CA ILE A 79 -4.98 -0.19 -5.34
C ILE A 79 -4.91 0.95 -6.34
N ASP A 80 -5.06 2.16 -5.82
CA ASP A 80 -4.76 3.39 -6.53
C ASP A 80 -3.43 3.96 -6.01
N PHE A 81 -2.66 4.57 -6.90
CA PHE A 81 -1.38 5.18 -6.57
C PHE A 81 -1.29 6.57 -7.19
N GLN A 82 -0.89 7.52 -6.36
CA GLN A 82 -0.56 8.87 -6.76
C GLN A 82 0.73 9.28 -6.04
N CYS A 83 1.73 9.68 -6.81
CA CYS A 83 2.99 10.17 -6.29
C CYS A 83 3.36 11.47 -6.99
N GLN A 84 3.83 12.44 -6.21
CA GLN A 84 4.37 13.69 -6.72
C GLN A 84 5.85 13.76 -6.34
N ILE A 85 6.70 14.07 -7.32
CA ILE A 85 8.12 14.33 -7.09
C ILE A 85 8.38 15.80 -7.42
N ASP A 86 8.76 16.56 -6.41
CA ASP A 86 9.17 17.95 -6.56
C ASP A 86 10.64 18.03 -6.99
N LYS A 87 10.90 18.74 -8.09
CA LYS A 87 12.24 18.94 -8.62
C LYS A 87 12.97 19.99 -7.79
N LEU A 88 13.69 19.56 -6.76
CA LEU A 88 14.51 20.46 -5.95
C LEU A 88 15.81 20.86 -6.66
N HIS A 89 16.58 19.89 -7.18
CA HIS A 89 17.87 20.14 -7.84
C HIS A 89 18.17 19.10 -8.94
N GLY A 90 18.48 19.56 -10.14
CA GLY A 90 18.88 18.70 -11.27
C GLY A 90 17.71 18.10 -12.06
N GLU A 91 18.03 17.39 -13.13
CA GLU A 91 17.07 16.77 -14.04
C GLU A 91 16.84 15.30 -13.68
N ILE A 92 15.58 14.88 -13.55
CA ILE A 92 15.21 13.47 -13.40
C ILE A 92 15.27 12.82 -14.78
N LYS A 93 16.26 11.95 -14.98
CA LYS A 93 16.46 11.27 -16.28
C LYS A 93 15.35 10.29 -16.62
N SER A 94 14.82 9.58 -15.61
CA SER A 94 13.73 8.62 -15.78
C SER A 94 13.08 8.26 -14.45
N VAL A 95 11.82 7.83 -14.52
CA VAL A 95 11.08 7.21 -13.43
C VAL A 95 10.54 5.89 -13.96
N SER A 96 10.60 4.83 -13.14
CA SER A 96 10.17 3.49 -13.51
C SER A 96 9.66 2.72 -12.31
N SER A 97 8.67 1.86 -12.52
CA SER A 97 8.15 0.92 -11.52
C SER A 97 8.44 -0.52 -11.97
N SER A 98 8.78 -1.40 -11.02
CA SER A 98 9.07 -2.81 -11.29
C SER A 98 7.88 -3.74 -11.07
N SER A 99 6.84 -3.32 -10.36
CA SER A 99 5.64 -4.12 -10.10
C SER A 99 4.49 -3.78 -11.05
N HIS A 100 4.23 -2.49 -11.24
CA HIS A 100 3.09 -2.01 -12.04
C HIS A 100 3.50 -1.01 -13.11
N SER A 101 2.77 -0.99 -14.23
CA SER A 101 2.89 0.05 -15.26
C SER A 101 2.42 1.41 -14.73
N ILE A 102 3.13 2.48 -15.08
CA ILE A 102 2.93 3.82 -14.54
C ILE A 102 2.85 4.88 -15.64
N ALA A 103 1.94 5.84 -15.44
CA ALA A 103 1.86 7.05 -16.24
C ALA A 103 2.66 8.15 -15.54
N ILE A 104 3.39 8.94 -16.33
CA ILE A 104 4.18 10.06 -15.81
C ILE A 104 3.75 11.31 -16.56
N GLN A 105 3.33 12.33 -15.82
CA GLN A 105 3.05 13.66 -16.33
C GLN A 105 4.01 14.65 -15.69
N PHE A 106 4.55 15.56 -16.48
CA PHE A 106 5.48 16.57 -16.01
C PHE A 106 4.85 17.95 -16.15
N ASN A 107 4.74 18.67 -15.04
CA ASN A 107 4.18 20.02 -14.96
C ASN A 107 5.22 20.92 -14.27
N ASP A 108 5.87 21.78 -15.06
CA ASP A 108 6.90 22.77 -14.67
C ASP A 108 8.04 22.20 -13.82
N ASP A 109 7.82 22.02 -12.52
CA ASP A 109 8.79 21.56 -11.53
C ASP A 109 8.35 20.28 -10.80
N THR A 110 7.27 19.64 -11.25
CA THR A 110 6.69 18.47 -10.58
C THR A 110 6.46 17.32 -11.55
N TYR A 111 6.80 16.11 -11.11
CA TYR A 111 6.42 14.87 -11.80
C TYR A 111 5.25 14.25 -11.05
N SER A 112 4.10 14.16 -11.72
CA SER A 112 2.93 13.44 -11.24
C SER A 112 2.93 12.03 -11.81
N ILE A 113 2.90 11.04 -10.93
CA ILE A 113 2.98 9.61 -11.27
C ILE A 113 1.72 8.92 -10.78
N THR A 114 1.08 8.18 -11.67
CA THR A 114 -0.08 7.33 -11.36
C THR A 114 0.11 5.94 -11.95
N PHE A 115 -0.76 4.98 -11.60
CA PHE A 115 -0.86 3.77 -12.40
C PHE A 115 -1.44 4.08 -13.79
N ASP A 116 -1.03 3.31 -14.79
CA ASP A 116 -1.58 3.39 -16.16
C ASP A 116 -3.01 2.84 -16.26
N GLN A 117 -3.43 2.05 -15.27
CA GLN A 117 -4.71 1.36 -15.25
C GLN A 117 -5.59 1.89 -14.12
N LYS A 118 -6.90 1.97 -14.36
CA LYS A 118 -7.90 2.42 -13.38
C LYS A 118 -8.16 1.39 -12.28
N ASN A 119 -7.97 0.10 -12.56
CA ASN A 119 -8.21 -0.99 -11.63
C ASN A 119 -6.93 -1.83 -11.52
N THR A 120 -5.97 -1.37 -10.74
CA THR A 120 -4.72 -2.09 -10.50
C THR A 120 -4.92 -3.07 -9.35
N PHE A 121 -4.58 -4.35 -9.55
CA PHE A 121 -4.64 -5.35 -8.49
C PHE A 121 -3.41 -5.24 -7.58
N MET A 122 -3.56 -5.55 -6.30
CA MET A 122 -2.44 -5.55 -5.36
C MET A 122 -1.47 -6.71 -5.65
N ASP A 123 -0.17 -6.50 -5.41
CA ASP A 123 0.84 -7.57 -5.50
C ASP A 123 0.49 -8.72 -4.52
N ARG A 124 0.67 -9.97 -4.96
CA ARG A 124 0.48 -11.18 -4.14
C ARG A 124 1.73 -11.52 -3.33
#